data_AF-A0A0P0LAY3-F1
#
_entry.id   AF-A0A0P0LAY3-F1
#
_cell.length_a   1.000
_cell.length_b   1.000
_cell.length_c   1.000
_cell.angle_alpha   90.00
_cell.angle_beta   90.00
_cell.angle_gamma   90.00
#
_symmetry.space_group_name_H-M   'P 1'
#
loop_
_entity.id
_entity.type
_entity.pdbx_description
1 polymer ?
#
loop_
_entity_poly.entity_id
_entity_poly.type
_entity_poly.pdbx_seq_one_letter_code
_entity_poly.pdbx_strand_id
1 'polypeptide(L)'
;MKQFTRAWHTGLLMAVLGASAAQAQSVRETVRETVPQVQPALSADAPPPGASVPGQTRTIGWEQLIPAGWDPYKDLKALNLDTLKDNDPKAEEALKKMRKMWDNAPINPLILGQSVRLPGYVVPLEDLAAGIKEFLLVPYFGACVHSPPPPANQIVHVLLDKPAKNLRLMDVVWVNGPLSATKTDSHMGVASYRIDAKAVTPYQEKKR
;
A
#
# COMPACT_ATOMS: atom_id res chain seq x y z
N MET A 1 82.94 41.38 0.77
CA MET A 1 81.99 42.52 0.70
C MET A 1 80.60 41.95 0.97
N LYS A 2 80.11 42.09 2.20
CA LYS A 2 79.10 43.07 2.66
C LYS A 2 77.68 42.79 2.12
N GLN A 3 76.75 42.74 3.09
CA GLN A 3 75.29 43.01 3.01
C GLN A 3 74.37 41.81 2.78
N PHE A 4 73.15 41.72 3.32
CA PHE A 4 72.45 42.18 4.54
C PHE A 4 71.05 41.52 4.42
N THR A 5 70.52 40.95 5.50
CA THR A 5 69.08 40.82 5.87
C THR A 5 68.02 40.40 4.83
N ARG A 6 67.21 39.39 5.16
CA ARG A 6 65.77 39.56 5.49
C ARG A 6 65.18 38.30 6.10
N ALA A 7 64.08 38.52 6.80
CA ALA A 7 63.51 37.74 7.87
C ALA A 7 62.15 37.11 7.46
N TRP A 8 61.78 36.03 8.16
CA TRP A 8 60.46 35.40 8.36
C TRP A 8 59.95 34.58 7.14
N HIS A 9 59.47 33.35 7.28
CA HIS A 9 58.38 32.96 8.18
C HIS A 9 58.54 31.52 8.71
N THR A 10 58.14 31.38 9.96
CA THR A 10 57.80 30.17 10.70
C THR A 10 56.80 29.28 9.95
N GLY A 11 57.09 27.99 9.86
CA GLY A 11 56.15 26.94 9.45
C GLY A 11 56.60 25.60 10.02
N LEU A 12 56.26 25.33 11.28
CA LEU A 12 56.50 24.05 11.94
C LEU A 12 55.42 23.05 11.45
N LEU A 13 55.83 22.03 10.69
CA LEU A 13 55.01 20.85 10.45
C LEU A 13 54.90 20.06 11.77
N MET A 14 53.72 20.03 12.37
CA MET A 14 53.34 19.01 13.35
C MET A 14 52.59 17.89 12.62
N ALA A 15 53.23 16.73 12.56
CA ALA A 15 52.59 15.48 12.15
C ALA A 15 51.59 15.05 13.23
N VAL A 16 50.31 14.94 12.87
CA VAL A 16 49.30 14.30 13.71
C VAL A 16 49.32 12.81 13.41
N LEU A 17 49.84 12.02 14.36
CA LEU A 17 49.67 10.57 14.42
C LEU A 17 49.01 10.24 15.76
N GLY A 18 47.79 9.70 15.72
CA GLY A 18 47.25 8.97 16.85
C GLY A 18 45.75 9.14 17.12
N ALA A 19 45.06 8.00 17.08
CA ALA A 19 43.83 7.65 17.79
C ALA A 19 42.47 8.18 17.25
N SER A 20 41.76 7.29 16.54
CA SER A 20 40.31 7.09 16.75
C SER A 20 39.85 5.74 16.21
N ALA A 21 40.14 4.68 16.98
CA ALA A 21 39.47 3.38 16.85
C ALA A 21 38.41 3.17 17.95
N ALA A 22 38.11 4.20 18.75
CA ALA A 22 37.26 4.08 19.95
C ALA A 22 35.81 4.60 19.78
N GLN A 23 35.43 5.16 18.62
CA GLN A 23 34.08 5.70 18.41
C GLN A 23 33.10 4.74 17.71
N ALA A 24 33.57 3.62 17.16
CA ALA A 24 32.69 2.68 16.43
C ALA A 24 31.99 1.64 17.33
N GLN A 25 32.41 1.48 18.59
CA GLN A 25 31.82 0.50 19.52
C GLN A 25 30.66 1.09 20.34
N SER A 26 30.65 2.40 20.62
CA SER A 26 29.61 3.04 21.45
C SER A 26 28.24 3.17 20.74
N VAL A 27 28.20 3.25 19.41
CA VAL A 27 26.92 3.39 18.69
C VAL A 27 26.15 2.05 18.58
N ARG A 28 26.86 0.91 18.67
CA ARG A 28 26.23 -0.43 18.60
C ARG A 28 25.62 -0.89 19.92
N GLU A 29 26.01 -0.30 21.04
CA GLU A 29 25.50 -0.66 22.36
C GLU A 29 24.23 0.14 22.71
N THR A 30 24.15 1.42 22.33
CA THR A 30 23.01 2.28 22.68
C THR A 30 21.75 2.05 21.82
N VAL A 31 21.86 1.41 20.65
CA VAL A 31 20.68 1.08 19.80
C VAL A 31 19.95 -0.19 20.28
N ARG A 32 20.57 -0.97 21.17
CA ARG A 32 19.99 -2.23 21.67
C ARG A 32 19.02 -2.05 22.84
N GLU A 33 18.92 -0.84 23.41
CA GLU A 33 18.25 -0.59 24.69
C GLU A 33 16.97 0.27 24.59
N THR A 34 16.35 0.38 23.42
CA THR A 34 15.06 1.12 23.29
C THR A 34 14.05 0.48 22.34
N VAL A 35 14.23 -0.80 22.02
CA VAL A 35 13.22 -1.59 21.30
C VAL A 35 12.37 -2.33 22.35
N PRO A 36 11.03 -2.13 22.40
CA PRO A 36 10.17 -2.95 23.22
C PRO A 36 10.36 -4.42 22.85
N GLN A 37 10.80 -5.24 23.81
CA GLN A 37 10.92 -6.69 23.68
C GLN A 37 9.52 -7.27 23.40
N VAL A 38 9.23 -7.58 22.13
CA VAL A 38 8.07 -8.39 21.76
C VAL A 38 8.36 -9.80 22.26
N GLN A 39 7.47 -10.30 23.12
CA GLN A 39 7.58 -11.60 23.78
C GLN A 39 7.76 -12.75 22.76
N PRO A 40 8.44 -13.84 23.15
CA PRO A 40 8.58 -15.01 22.31
C PRO A 40 7.20 -15.58 21.96
N ALA A 41 7.05 -15.99 20.70
CA ALA A 41 5.88 -16.66 20.17
C ALA A 41 5.36 -17.71 21.16
N LEU A 42 4.13 -17.50 21.64
CA LEU A 42 3.38 -18.56 22.29
C LEU A 42 3.19 -19.68 21.28
N SER A 43 3.60 -20.86 21.73
CA SER A 43 3.53 -22.16 21.09
C SER A 43 2.28 -22.33 20.24
N ALA A 44 2.47 -22.93 19.07
CA ALA A 44 1.40 -23.46 18.24
C ALA A 44 0.65 -24.54 19.02
N ASP A 45 -0.36 -24.13 19.78
CA ASP A 45 -1.40 -25.03 20.24
C ASP A 45 -2.37 -25.27 19.08
N ALA A 46 -2.82 -26.51 18.93
CA ALA A 46 -3.78 -26.87 17.91
C ALA A 46 -5.06 -26.02 18.08
N PRO A 47 -5.78 -25.66 16.98
CA PRO A 47 -7.01 -24.89 17.10
C PRO A 47 -8.01 -25.62 18.02
N PRO A 48 -8.75 -24.92 18.88
CA PRO A 48 -9.72 -25.54 19.77
C PRO A 48 -10.76 -26.33 18.96
N PRO A 49 -11.28 -27.46 19.49
CA PRO A 49 -12.38 -28.18 18.86
C PRO A 49 -13.57 -27.25 18.65
N GLY A 50 -13.92 -26.98 17.40
CA GLY A 50 -14.93 -25.99 17.03
C GLY A 50 -14.40 -24.72 16.37
N ALA A 51 -13.09 -24.62 16.10
CA ALA A 51 -12.58 -23.68 15.11
C ALA A 51 -13.31 -23.95 13.79
N SER A 52 -14.21 -23.04 13.43
CA SER A 52 -14.97 -23.12 12.19
C SER A 52 -13.98 -23.32 11.07
N VAL A 53 -14.12 -24.44 10.35
CA VAL A 53 -13.50 -24.62 9.03
C VAL A 53 -13.67 -23.29 8.30
N PRO A 54 -12.60 -22.66 7.79
CA PRO A 54 -12.75 -21.45 6.99
C PRO A 54 -13.86 -21.72 6.00
N GLY A 55 -14.97 -20.97 6.13
CA GLY A 55 -16.15 -21.20 5.31
C GLY A 55 -15.72 -21.28 3.85
N GLN A 56 -16.38 -22.13 3.07
CA GLN A 56 -16.05 -22.37 1.67
C GLN A 56 -15.79 -21.03 0.97
N THR A 57 -14.57 -20.84 0.44
CA THR A 57 -14.18 -19.57 -0.17
C THR A 57 -15.17 -19.20 -1.28
N ARG A 58 -15.84 -18.05 -1.11
CA ARG A 58 -16.82 -17.56 -2.07
C ARG A 58 -16.12 -16.76 -3.16
N THR A 59 -16.28 -17.15 -4.42
CA THR A 59 -15.84 -16.30 -5.54
C THR A 59 -16.81 -15.13 -5.69
N ILE A 60 -16.29 -13.92 -5.71
CA ILE A 60 -17.08 -12.68 -5.85
C ILE A 60 -16.58 -11.84 -7.03
N GLY A 61 -17.47 -10.98 -7.53
CA GLY A 61 -17.18 -9.92 -8.48
C GLY A 61 -17.17 -8.56 -7.79
N TRP A 62 -16.66 -7.54 -8.49
CA TRP A 62 -16.51 -6.18 -7.95
C TRP A 62 -17.84 -5.51 -7.63
N GLU A 63 -18.91 -5.89 -8.33
CA GLU A 63 -20.27 -5.38 -8.13
C GLU A 63 -20.82 -5.76 -6.75
N GLN A 64 -20.35 -6.87 -6.18
CA GLN A 64 -20.78 -7.31 -4.84
C GLN A 64 -20.17 -6.44 -3.72
N LEU A 65 -19.12 -5.65 -4.01
CA LEU A 65 -18.56 -4.67 -3.08
C LEU A 65 -19.37 -3.38 -3.03
N ILE A 66 -20.31 -3.19 -3.96
CA ILE A 66 -21.17 -2.01 -4.04
C ILE A 66 -22.48 -2.30 -3.28
N PRO A 67 -22.87 -1.47 -2.29
CA PRO A 67 -24.15 -1.64 -1.61
C PRO A 67 -25.32 -1.33 -2.55
N ALA A 68 -26.45 -2.00 -2.32
CA ALA A 68 -27.66 -1.77 -3.10
C ALA A 68 -28.11 -0.31 -3.04
N GLY A 69 -28.51 0.25 -4.19
CA GLY A 69 -29.05 1.61 -4.29
C GLY A 69 -28.01 2.74 -4.32
N TRP A 70 -26.72 2.43 -4.32
CA TRP A 70 -25.67 3.45 -4.50
C TRP A 70 -25.23 3.55 -5.97
N ASP A 71 -25.27 4.76 -6.53
CA ASP A 71 -24.80 5.08 -7.89
C ASP A 71 -23.58 6.04 -7.80
N PRO A 72 -22.36 5.61 -8.18
CA PRO A 72 -21.15 6.43 -8.14
C PRO A 72 -21.19 7.65 -9.06
N TYR A 73 -22.10 7.67 -10.04
CA TYR A 73 -22.19 8.71 -11.06
C TYR A 73 -23.43 9.60 -10.92
N LYS A 74 -24.25 9.41 -9.88
CA LYS A 74 -25.52 10.14 -9.70
C LYS A 74 -25.34 11.66 -9.80
N ASP A 75 -24.36 12.21 -9.08
CA ASP A 75 -24.13 13.65 -9.06
C ASP A 75 -23.39 14.15 -10.30
N LEU A 76 -22.68 13.27 -11.01
CA LEU A 76 -21.97 13.61 -12.24
C LEU A 76 -22.93 13.71 -13.42
N LYS A 77 -23.95 12.87 -13.49
CA LYS A 77 -24.99 12.94 -14.52
C LYS A 77 -25.76 14.27 -14.49
N ALA A 78 -25.83 14.92 -13.33
CA ALA A 78 -26.47 16.23 -13.18
C ALA A 78 -25.60 17.40 -13.66
N LEU A 79 -24.28 17.19 -13.75
CA LEU A 79 -23.33 18.13 -14.30
C LEU A 79 -23.16 17.73 -15.77
N ASN A 80 -23.65 18.49 -16.73
CA ASN A 80 -23.46 18.17 -18.16
C ASN A 80 -21.97 18.28 -18.54
N LEU A 81 -21.16 17.27 -18.18
CA LEU A 81 -19.70 17.28 -18.25
C LEU A 81 -19.20 17.51 -19.68
N ASP A 82 -19.96 17.06 -20.67
CA ASP A 82 -19.68 17.23 -22.11
C ASP A 82 -19.59 18.70 -22.56
N THR A 83 -20.11 19.62 -21.74
CA THR A 83 -20.10 21.07 -22.05
C THR A 83 -18.98 21.83 -21.33
N LEU A 84 -18.24 21.16 -20.46
CA LEU A 84 -17.17 21.77 -19.68
C LEU A 84 -15.84 21.74 -20.44
N LYS A 85 -15.05 22.81 -20.31
CA LYS A 85 -13.69 22.89 -20.86
C LYS A 85 -12.67 22.49 -19.79
N ASP A 86 -11.51 22.00 -20.20
CA ASP A 86 -10.46 21.52 -19.30
C ASP A 86 -9.95 22.55 -18.27
N ASN A 87 -10.13 23.86 -18.55
CA ASN A 87 -9.75 24.97 -17.66
C ASN A 87 -10.96 25.69 -17.03
N ASP A 88 -12.13 25.06 -17.00
CA ASP A 88 -13.33 25.62 -16.36
C ASP A 88 -13.29 25.37 -14.84
N PRO A 89 -13.39 26.40 -13.99
CA PRO A 89 -13.49 26.22 -12.53
C PRO A 89 -14.60 25.26 -12.10
N LYS A 90 -15.68 25.13 -12.89
CA LYS A 90 -16.76 24.17 -12.63
C LYS A 90 -16.31 22.73 -12.86
N ALA A 91 -15.41 22.47 -13.81
CA ALA A 91 -14.82 21.16 -14.01
C ALA A 91 -13.96 20.77 -12.81
N GLU A 92 -13.15 21.70 -12.30
CA GLU A 92 -12.36 21.47 -11.07
C GLU A 92 -13.24 21.19 -9.85
N GLU A 93 -14.31 21.96 -9.66
CA GLU A 93 -15.28 21.75 -8.58
C GLU A 93 -15.97 20.38 -8.71
N ALA A 94 -16.38 20.01 -9.91
CA ALA A 94 -17.00 18.71 -10.21
C ALA A 94 -16.03 17.55 -9.88
N LEU A 95 -14.78 17.63 -10.32
CA LEU A 95 -13.75 16.64 -10.03
C LEU A 95 -13.47 16.54 -8.53
N LYS A 96 -13.41 17.67 -7.82
CA LYS A 96 -13.22 17.71 -6.36
C LYS A 96 -14.40 17.07 -5.63
N LYS A 97 -15.63 17.35 -6.06
CA LYS A 97 -16.86 16.75 -5.50
C LYS A 97 -16.88 15.24 -5.75
N MET A 98 -16.54 14.80 -6.96
CA MET A 98 -16.44 13.40 -7.32
C MET A 98 -15.42 12.69 -6.45
N ARG A 99 -14.19 13.21 -6.35
CA ARG A 99 -13.14 12.66 -5.50
C ARG A 99 -13.62 12.49 -4.07
N LYS A 100 -14.20 13.55 -3.49
CA LYS A 100 -14.73 13.48 -2.12
C LYS A 100 -15.82 12.41 -1.95
N MET A 101 -16.73 12.27 -2.91
CA MET A 101 -17.76 11.22 -2.86
C MET A 101 -17.13 9.84 -2.95
N TRP A 102 -16.22 9.64 -3.90
CA TRP A 102 -15.60 8.36 -4.20
C TRP A 102 -14.67 7.90 -3.07
N ASP A 103 -13.92 8.80 -2.44
CA ASP A 103 -13.09 8.51 -1.26
C ASP A 103 -13.93 8.10 -0.02
N ASN A 104 -15.23 8.42 -0.03
CA ASN A 104 -16.19 8.07 1.03
C ASN A 104 -17.29 7.13 0.52
N ALA A 105 -17.02 6.38 -0.55
CA ALA A 105 -17.99 5.45 -1.12
C ALA A 105 -18.40 4.40 -0.07
N PRO A 106 -19.72 4.16 0.13
CA PRO A 106 -20.21 3.26 1.16
C PRO A 106 -19.85 1.81 0.84
N ILE A 107 -19.63 1.02 1.88
CA ILE A 107 -19.37 -0.42 1.77
C ILE A 107 -20.68 -1.23 1.75
N ASN A 108 -20.62 -2.44 1.20
CA ASN A 108 -21.63 -3.47 1.35
C ASN A 108 -21.31 -4.31 2.60
N PRO A 109 -22.09 -4.21 3.69
CA PRO A 109 -21.82 -4.98 4.90
C PRO A 109 -22.07 -6.49 4.73
N LEU A 110 -22.86 -6.90 3.72
CA LEU A 110 -23.28 -8.30 3.53
C LEU A 110 -22.17 -9.24 3.08
N ILE A 111 -21.00 -8.71 2.70
CA ILE A 111 -19.84 -9.50 2.26
C ILE A 111 -18.72 -9.56 3.30
N LEU A 112 -18.82 -8.77 4.38
CA LEU A 112 -17.77 -8.68 5.40
C LEU A 112 -17.66 -9.98 6.19
N GLY A 113 -16.44 -10.29 6.65
CA GLY A 113 -16.13 -11.48 7.44
C GLY A 113 -16.10 -12.80 6.64
N GLN A 114 -16.51 -12.78 5.37
CA GLN A 114 -16.45 -13.97 4.50
C GLN A 114 -15.03 -14.18 3.97
N SER A 115 -14.66 -15.45 3.77
CA SER A 115 -13.50 -15.83 2.96
C SER A 115 -13.88 -15.70 1.49
N VAL A 116 -13.23 -14.78 0.77
CA VAL A 116 -13.56 -14.45 -0.62
C VAL A 116 -12.42 -14.78 -1.58
N ARG A 117 -12.77 -14.98 -2.85
CA ARG A 117 -11.87 -15.04 -3.99
C ARG A 117 -12.26 -13.93 -4.97
N LEU A 118 -11.40 -12.93 -5.13
CA LEU A 118 -11.65 -11.74 -5.94
C LEU A 118 -10.56 -11.60 -7.02
N PRO A 119 -10.91 -11.42 -8.31
CA PRO A 119 -9.94 -11.16 -9.35
C PRO A 119 -9.64 -9.66 -9.42
N GLY A 120 -8.43 -9.28 -9.83
CA GLY A 120 -8.11 -7.89 -10.11
C GLY A 120 -6.67 -7.66 -10.53
N TYR A 121 -6.31 -6.39 -10.64
CA TYR A 121 -4.98 -5.94 -11.03
C TYR A 121 -4.19 -5.48 -9.80
N VAL A 122 -2.89 -5.75 -9.77
CA VAL A 122 -2.01 -5.37 -8.66
C VAL A 122 -1.53 -3.93 -8.81
N VAL A 123 -1.69 -3.11 -7.76
CA VAL A 123 -1.04 -1.79 -7.62
C VAL A 123 -0.16 -1.82 -6.36
N PRO A 124 1.16 -2.02 -6.48
CA PRO A 124 2.04 -2.12 -5.33
C PRO A 124 2.00 -0.84 -4.49
N LEU A 125 1.93 -0.97 -3.16
CA LEU A 125 2.08 0.16 -2.24
C LEU A 125 3.53 0.30 -1.75
N GLU A 126 4.21 -0.83 -1.64
CA GLU A 126 5.64 -0.90 -1.31
C GLU A 126 6.33 -1.94 -2.20
N ASP A 127 7.55 -1.61 -2.63
CA ASP A 127 8.45 -2.55 -3.29
C ASP A 127 9.72 -2.69 -2.44
N LEU A 128 9.78 -3.77 -1.68
CA LEU A 128 10.92 -4.10 -0.82
C LEU A 128 11.88 -5.01 -1.59
N ALA A 129 13.15 -5.06 -1.19
CA ALA A 129 14.09 -6.05 -1.74
C ALA A 129 13.61 -7.52 -1.60
N ALA A 130 12.72 -7.77 -0.63
CA ALA A 130 12.08 -9.07 -0.43
C ALA A 130 10.89 -9.34 -1.38
N GLY A 131 10.40 -8.34 -2.11
CA GLY A 131 9.20 -8.36 -2.94
C GLY A 131 8.06 -7.52 -2.35
N ILE A 132 6.89 -7.58 -3.00
CA ILE A 132 5.69 -6.83 -2.61
C ILE A 132 5.05 -7.50 -1.39
N LYS A 133 4.86 -6.76 -0.29
CA LYS A 133 4.17 -7.21 0.93
C LYS A 133 2.71 -6.78 0.97
N GLU A 134 2.41 -5.61 0.41
CA GLU A 134 1.07 -5.05 0.31
C GLU A 134 0.86 -4.32 -1.01
N PHE A 135 -0.38 -4.34 -1.48
CA PHE A 135 -0.81 -3.72 -2.73
C PHE A 135 -2.29 -3.38 -2.68
N LEU A 136 -2.74 -2.49 -3.55
CA LEU A 136 -4.16 -2.34 -3.86
C LEU A 136 -4.52 -3.30 -4.98
N LEU A 137 -5.59 -4.07 -4.79
CA LEU A 137 -6.28 -4.78 -5.85
C LEU A 137 -7.34 -3.84 -6.43
N VAL A 138 -7.39 -3.76 -7.75
CA VAL A 138 -8.29 -2.85 -8.50
C VAL A 138 -9.02 -3.56 -9.64
N PRO A 139 -10.21 -3.06 -10.06
CA PRO A 139 -11.08 -3.76 -11.01
C PRO A 139 -10.64 -3.70 -12.48
N TYR A 140 -9.79 -2.76 -12.86
CA TYR A 140 -9.40 -2.57 -14.26
C TYR A 140 -7.93 -2.15 -14.40
N PHE A 141 -7.37 -2.45 -15.57
CA PHE A 141 -6.00 -2.09 -15.93
C PHE A 141 -5.83 -0.56 -15.98
N GLY A 142 -4.76 -0.05 -15.38
CA GLY A 142 -4.48 1.39 -15.33
C GLY A 142 -5.21 2.15 -14.22
N ALA A 143 -6.03 1.49 -13.40
CA ALA A 143 -6.55 2.13 -12.19
C ALA A 143 -5.40 2.62 -11.29
N CYS A 144 -5.62 3.76 -10.63
CA CYS A 144 -4.67 4.41 -9.71
C CYS A 144 -3.35 4.92 -10.33
N VAL A 145 -3.11 4.76 -11.65
CA VAL A 145 -1.93 5.35 -12.32
C VAL A 145 -2.20 6.74 -12.89
N HIS A 146 -3.47 7.12 -13.00
CA HIS A 146 -3.94 8.44 -13.39
C HIS A 146 -5.15 8.86 -12.56
N SER A 147 -5.58 10.12 -12.69
CA SER A 147 -6.70 10.65 -11.93
C SER A 147 -8.06 10.47 -12.62
N PRO A 148 -9.15 10.39 -11.83
CA PRO A 148 -9.19 10.05 -10.41
C PRO A 148 -9.07 8.52 -10.19
N PRO A 149 -8.56 8.07 -9.03
CA PRO A 149 -8.67 6.66 -8.63
C PRO A 149 -10.14 6.18 -8.60
N PRO A 150 -10.40 4.86 -8.68
CA PRO A 150 -11.74 4.32 -8.47
C PRO A 150 -12.35 4.73 -7.11
N PRO A 151 -13.68 4.61 -6.94
CA PRO A 151 -14.31 4.71 -5.63
C PRO A 151 -13.67 3.80 -4.58
N ALA A 152 -13.66 4.23 -3.31
CA ALA A 152 -12.97 3.50 -2.25
C ALA A 152 -13.57 2.11 -1.97
N ASN A 153 -14.85 1.89 -2.29
CA ASN A 153 -15.50 0.58 -2.25
C ASN A 153 -15.20 -0.29 -3.50
N GLN A 154 -14.36 0.20 -4.41
CA GLN A 154 -13.83 -0.48 -5.60
C GLN A 154 -12.30 -0.54 -5.59
N ILE A 155 -11.70 -0.36 -4.42
CA ILE A 155 -10.26 -0.57 -4.17
C ILE A 155 -10.16 -1.45 -2.93
N VAL A 156 -9.37 -2.52 -3.00
CA VAL A 156 -9.14 -3.44 -1.87
C VAL A 156 -7.67 -3.41 -1.51
N HIS A 157 -7.35 -3.06 -0.26
CA HIS A 157 -6.00 -3.24 0.26
C HIS A 157 -5.73 -4.72 0.51
N VAL A 158 -4.67 -5.26 -0.08
CA VAL A 158 -4.29 -6.66 0.11
C VAL A 158 -2.99 -6.70 0.91
N LEU A 159 -3.02 -7.36 2.06
CA LEU A 159 -1.82 -7.66 2.84
C LEU A 159 -1.47 -9.15 2.70
N LEU A 160 -0.23 -9.44 2.35
CA LEU A 160 0.28 -10.80 2.29
C LEU A 160 0.89 -11.24 3.63
N ASP A 161 0.83 -12.52 3.98
CA ASP A 161 1.56 -13.07 5.13
C ASP A 161 3.10 -13.03 4.91
N LYS A 162 3.56 -13.18 3.66
CA LYS A 162 4.97 -13.08 3.25
C LYS A 162 5.09 -12.26 1.95
N PRO A 163 6.18 -11.47 1.77
CA PRO A 163 6.40 -10.75 0.52
C PRO A 163 6.45 -11.69 -0.70
N ALA A 164 5.92 -11.24 -1.84
CA ALA A 164 5.91 -11.95 -3.11
C ALA A 164 6.85 -11.28 -4.11
N LYS A 165 7.86 -12.03 -4.60
CA LYS A 165 8.87 -11.53 -5.56
C LYS A 165 8.42 -11.54 -7.01
N ASN A 166 7.36 -12.27 -7.31
CA ASN A 166 6.88 -12.52 -8.67
C ASN A 166 5.60 -11.73 -9.01
N LEU A 167 5.18 -10.81 -8.14
CA LEU A 167 4.12 -9.86 -8.43
C LEU A 167 4.74 -8.58 -8.99
N ARG A 168 4.08 -8.00 -9.96
CA ARG A 168 4.44 -6.72 -10.59
C ARG A 168 3.21 -5.84 -10.71
N LEU A 169 3.45 -4.55 -10.93
CA LEU A 169 2.41 -3.59 -11.26
C LEU A 169 1.56 -4.11 -12.43
N MET A 170 0.24 -4.08 -12.24
CA MET A 170 -0.80 -4.51 -13.17
C MET A 170 -0.83 -6.01 -13.52
N ASP A 171 -0.09 -6.87 -12.82
CA ASP A 171 -0.32 -8.31 -12.94
C ASP A 171 -1.78 -8.63 -12.57
N VAL A 172 -2.42 -9.50 -13.36
CA VAL A 172 -3.81 -9.93 -13.13
C VAL A 172 -3.79 -11.16 -12.25
N VAL A 173 -4.47 -11.08 -11.10
CA VAL A 173 -4.40 -12.11 -10.06
C VAL A 173 -5.78 -12.46 -9.52
N TRP A 174 -5.87 -13.65 -8.95
CA TRP A 174 -6.88 -14.02 -7.97
C TRP A 174 -6.31 -13.86 -6.58
N VAL A 175 -7.00 -13.12 -5.71
CA VAL A 175 -6.68 -12.99 -4.28
C VAL A 175 -7.72 -13.75 -3.46
N ASN A 176 -7.26 -14.61 -2.56
CA ASN A 176 -8.08 -15.39 -1.65
C ASN A 176 -7.79 -14.99 -0.21
N GLY A 177 -8.82 -14.71 0.59
CA GLY A 177 -8.66 -14.46 2.03
C GLY A 177 -9.92 -13.90 2.69
N PRO A 178 -9.91 -13.74 4.02
CA PRO A 178 -10.97 -13.03 4.74
C PRO A 178 -11.05 -11.57 4.30
N LEU A 179 -12.26 -11.10 4.01
CA LEU A 179 -12.56 -9.71 3.69
C LEU A 179 -13.02 -8.95 4.93
N SER A 180 -12.42 -7.79 5.20
CA SER A 180 -12.80 -6.89 6.28
C SER A 180 -13.07 -5.47 5.78
N ALA A 181 -13.84 -4.71 6.57
CA ALA A 181 -13.97 -3.27 6.39
C ALA A 181 -12.78 -2.61 7.06
N THR A 182 -11.84 -2.09 6.27
CA THR A 182 -10.67 -1.37 6.77
C THR A 182 -10.41 -0.24 5.80
N LYS A 183 -10.44 1.00 6.32
CA LYS A 183 -10.09 2.16 5.53
C LYS A 183 -8.56 2.27 5.47
N THR A 184 -8.01 2.22 4.27
CA THR A 184 -6.59 2.44 4.01
C THR A 184 -6.45 3.69 3.16
N ASP A 185 -5.74 4.68 3.68
CA ASP A 185 -5.37 5.88 2.94
C ASP A 185 -3.92 5.73 2.46
N SER A 186 -3.71 5.82 1.15
CA SER A 186 -2.42 5.60 0.51
C SER A 186 -2.18 6.62 -0.57
N HIS A 187 -0.92 6.77 -0.99
CA HIS A 187 -0.59 7.67 -2.10
C HIS A 187 -1.20 7.23 -3.45
N MET A 188 -1.68 5.98 -3.56
CA MET A 188 -2.33 5.45 -4.77
C MET A 188 -3.86 5.59 -4.76
N GLY A 189 -4.46 5.95 -3.62
CA GLY A 189 -5.90 6.07 -3.45
C GLY A 189 -6.39 5.55 -2.09
N VAL A 190 -7.67 5.75 -1.84
CA VAL A 190 -8.35 5.32 -0.61
C VAL A 190 -9.05 3.99 -0.86
N ALA A 191 -8.78 2.98 -0.05
CA ALA A 191 -9.51 1.70 -0.04
C ALA A 191 -10.43 1.63 1.18
N SER A 192 -11.61 1.02 1.04
CA SER A 192 -12.54 0.77 2.16
C SER A 192 -12.59 -0.70 2.61
N TYR A 193 -11.95 -1.58 1.84
CA TYR A 193 -11.87 -3.01 2.14
C TYR A 193 -10.42 -3.45 2.26
N ARG A 194 -10.23 -4.51 3.04
CA ARG A 194 -8.97 -5.23 3.12
C ARG A 194 -9.16 -6.73 2.98
N ILE A 195 -8.22 -7.39 2.32
CA ILE A 195 -8.06 -8.85 2.33
C ILE A 195 -6.71 -9.19 2.95
N ASP A 196 -6.72 -9.95 4.05
CA ASP A 196 -5.52 -10.59 4.57
C ASP A 196 -5.28 -11.89 3.77
N ALA A 197 -4.51 -11.78 2.69
CA ALA A 197 -4.44 -12.81 1.67
C ALA A 197 -3.80 -14.10 2.18
N LYS A 198 -4.52 -15.21 1.99
CA LYS A 198 -4.04 -16.58 2.19
C LYS A 198 -3.48 -17.20 0.92
N ALA A 199 -3.89 -16.70 -0.24
CA ALA A 199 -3.26 -17.04 -1.52
C ALA A 199 -3.42 -15.91 -2.53
N VAL A 200 -2.39 -15.71 -3.34
CA VAL A 200 -2.44 -14.91 -4.56
C VAL A 200 -1.94 -15.79 -5.70
N THR A 201 -2.73 -15.90 -6.76
CA THR A 201 -2.42 -16.76 -7.91
C THR A 201 -2.62 -15.99 -9.20
N PRO A 202 -1.84 -16.25 -10.26
CA PRO A 202 -2.10 -15.65 -11.58
C PRO A 202 -3.54 -15.90 -12.01
N TYR A 203 -4.16 -14.91 -12.65
CA TYR A 203 -5.47 -15.09 -13.23
C TYR A 203 -5.39 -16.14 -14.35
N GLN A 204 -6.23 -17.16 -14.26
CA GLN A 204 -6.49 -18.08 -15.36
C GLN A 204 -7.97 -18.07 -15.65
N GLU A 205 -8.32 -17.80 -16.90
CA GLU A 205 -9.68 -17.98 -17.37
C GLU A 205 -9.96 -19.49 -17.42
N LYS A 206 -11.12 -19.90 -16.91
CA LYS A 206 -11.56 -21.28 -17.07
C LYS A 206 -11.82 -21.48 -18.57
N LYS A 207 -11.01 -22.32 -19.23
CA LYS A 207 -11.26 -22.70 -20.63
C LYS A 207 -12.72 -23.16 -20.75
N ARG A 208 -13.47 -22.44 -21.57
CA ARG A 208 -14.87 -22.76 -21.88
C ARG A 208 -14.94 -23.99 -22.78
#